data_AF-M5JSU1-F1
#
_entry.id   AF-M5JSU1-F1
#
_cell.length_a   1.000
_cell.length_b   1.000
_cell.length_c   1.000
_cell.angle_alpha   90.00
_cell.angle_beta   90.00
_cell.angle_gamma   90.00
#
_symmetry.space_group_name_H-M   'P 1'
#
loop_
_entity.id
_entity.type
_entity.pdbx_description
1 polymer ?
#
loop_
_entity_poly.entity_id
_entity_poly.type
_entity_poly.pdbx_seq_one_letter_code
_entity_poly.pdbx_strand_id
1 'polypeptide(L)'
;MGKLTPDGQWRADYRKAAQERDHAGSQSDLFGGPTIHHQHRRPRQAPIPLARDAGDPPPWCRSVRAALDPETKAAMLESAANWLRPGQRVQIVSAPGSVDGRTGRRVGRVGVIWRLCSPVFADHVYVNLDLVGTERSEKVEFLEIRDIEPID
;
A
#
# COMPACT_ATOMS: atom_id res chain seq x y z
N MET A 1 -11.78 -43.57 26.87
CA MET A 1 -12.11 -42.13 26.94
C MET A 1 -11.06 -41.48 27.84
N GLY A 2 -10.06 -40.81 27.25
CA GLY A 2 -8.91 -40.28 27.99
C GLY A 2 -9.29 -39.09 28.85
N LYS A 3 -8.77 -39.00 30.08
CA LYS A 3 -8.99 -37.85 30.96
C LYS A 3 -8.38 -36.59 30.31
N LEU A 4 -9.12 -35.49 30.29
CA LEU A 4 -8.62 -34.20 29.80
C LEU A 4 -7.46 -33.72 30.66
N THR A 5 -6.47 -33.06 30.04
CA THR A 5 -5.44 -32.33 30.78
C THR A 5 -6.08 -31.20 31.60
N PRO A 6 -5.45 -30.71 32.68
CA PRO A 6 -6.00 -29.62 33.49
C PRO A 6 -6.34 -28.36 32.67
N ASP A 7 -5.49 -28.02 31.69
CA ASP A 7 -5.71 -26.92 30.75
C ASP A 7 -6.86 -27.20 29.77
N GLY A 8 -7.03 -28.47 29.35
CA GLY A 8 -8.19 -28.93 28.58
C GLY A 8 -9.50 -28.84 29.37
N GLN A 9 -9.46 -29.17 30.66
CA GLN A 9 -10.59 -29.04 31.58
C GLN A 9 -10.97 -27.57 31.74
N TRP A 10 -9.99 -26.70 32.01
CA TRP A 10 -10.22 -25.26 32.14
C TRP A 10 -10.87 -24.64 30.89
N ARG A 11 -10.40 -24.98 29.68
CA ARG A 11 -11.03 -24.48 28.44
C ARG A 11 -12.44 -25.02 28.22
N ALA A 12 -12.73 -26.25 28.66
CA ALA A 12 -14.08 -26.80 28.61
C ALA A 12 -15.02 -26.04 29.57
N ASP A 13 -14.57 -25.82 30.80
CA ASP A 13 -15.32 -25.09 31.83
C ASP A 13 -15.54 -23.63 31.42
N TYR A 14 -14.52 -22.98 30.87
CA TYR A 14 -14.62 -21.60 30.36
C TYR A 14 -15.64 -21.46 29.23
N ARG A 15 -15.64 -22.40 28.26
CA ARG A 15 -16.62 -22.40 27.17
C ARG A 15 -18.03 -22.65 27.68
N LYS A 16 -18.19 -23.57 28.64
CA LYS A 16 -19.48 -23.84 29.29
C LYS A 16 -19.98 -22.60 30.02
N ALA A 17 -19.15 -21.95 30.83
CA ALA A 17 -19.49 -20.72 31.53
C ALA A 17 -19.79 -19.55 30.57
N ALA A 18 -19.12 -19.49 29.41
CA ALA A 18 -19.46 -18.51 28.37
C ALA A 18 -20.83 -18.78 27.74
N GLN A 19 -21.13 -20.04 27.44
CA GLN A 19 -22.41 -20.46 26.89
C GLN A 19 -23.57 -20.23 27.87
N GLU A 20 -23.34 -20.47 29.17
CA GLU A 20 -24.32 -20.19 30.23
C GLU A 20 -24.59 -18.68 30.37
N ARG A 21 -23.55 -17.84 30.30
CA ARG A 21 -23.70 -16.37 30.34
C ARG A 21 -24.47 -15.82 29.13
N ASP A 22 -24.30 -16.43 27.97
CA ASP A 22 -25.01 -16.03 26.76
C ASP A 22 -26.42 -16.62 26.67
N HIS A 23 -26.79 -17.57 27.54
CA HIS A 23 -28.08 -18.25 27.48
C HIS A 23 -29.22 -17.36 28.01
N ALA A 24 -30.14 -16.99 27.13
CA ALA A 24 -31.31 -16.19 27.48
C ALA A 24 -32.53 -17.05 27.91
N GLY A 25 -32.62 -18.29 27.42
CA GLY A 25 -33.71 -19.21 27.76
C GLY A 25 -33.82 -20.39 26.79
N SER A 26 -34.50 -21.46 27.19
CA SER A 26 -34.73 -22.64 26.36
C SER A 26 -36.22 -22.86 26.18
N GLN A 27 -36.65 -23.15 24.94
CA GLN A 27 -38.02 -23.50 24.62
C GLN A 27 -38.05 -24.95 24.11
N SER A 28 -38.70 -25.83 24.87
CA SER A 28 -38.98 -27.20 24.45
C SER A 28 -40.05 -27.21 23.36
N ASP A 29 -39.89 -28.02 22.33
CA ASP A 29 -40.91 -28.20 21.31
C ASP A 29 -42.05 -29.10 21.82
N LEU A 30 -43.29 -28.66 21.63
CA LEU A 30 -44.50 -29.37 22.08
C LEU A 30 -44.83 -30.60 21.23
N PHE A 31 -44.25 -30.70 20.03
CA PHE A 31 -44.47 -31.80 19.09
C PHE A 31 -43.29 -32.78 19.00
N GLY A 32 -42.39 -32.76 19.99
CA GLY A 32 -41.28 -33.71 20.12
C GLY A 32 -40.03 -33.39 19.31
N GLY A 33 -39.94 -32.19 18.74
CA GLY A 33 -38.74 -31.68 18.08
C GLY A 33 -37.63 -31.24 19.05
N PRO A 34 -36.49 -30.77 18.50
CA PRO A 34 -35.34 -30.35 19.30
C PRO A 34 -35.62 -29.06 20.08
N THR A 35 -35.14 -28.99 21.33
CA THR A 35 -35.20 -27.79 22.17
C THR A 35 -34.42 -26.64 21.54
N ILE A 36 -35.06 -25.48 21.41
CA ILE A 36 -34.44 -24.26 20.90
C ILE A 36 -33.82 -23.48 22.07
N HIS A 37 -32.53 -23.18 21.98
CA HIS A 37 -31.83 -22.34 22.94
C HIS A 37 -31.71 -20.91 22.43
N HIS A 38 -32.35 -19.97 23.12
CA HIS A 38 -32.21 -18.55 22.85
C HIS A 38 -30.95 -17.99 23.53
N GLN A 39 -30.24 -17.14 22.81
CA GLN A 39 -29.05 -16.44 23.30
C GLN A 39 -29.33 -14.94 23.42
N HIS A 40 -28.67 -14.27 24.37
CA HIS A 40 -28.69 -12.82 24.47
C HIS A 40 -28.12 -12.20 23.19
N ARG A 41 -28.81 -11.19 22.65
CA ARG A 41 -28.31 -10.44 21.51
C ARG A 41 -27.05 -9.68 21.92
N ARG A 42 -25.89 -10.10 21.40
CA ARG A 42 -24.65 -9.36 21.61
C ARG A 42 -24.76 -7.97 20.97
N PRO A 43 -24.39 -6.89 21.67
CA PRO A 43 -24.34 -5.58 21.06
C PRO A 43 -23.33 -5.62 19.91
N ARG A 44 -23.69 -5.02 18.78
CA ARG A 44 -22.76 -4.85 17.66
C ARG A 44 -21.59 -4.02 18.16
N GLN A 45 -20.38 -4.58 18.20
CA GLN A 45 -19.20 -3.80 18.53
C GLN A 45 -19.12 -2.64 17.54
N ALA A 46 -19.15 -1.40 18.05
CA ALA A 46 -18.88 -0.25 17.24
C ALA A 46 -17.45 -0.38 16.69
N PRO A 47 -17.19 -0.05 15.41
CA PRO A 47 -15.83 -0.03 14.91
C PRO A 47 -15.00 0.89 15.82
N ILE A 48 -13.85 0.38 16.27
CA ILE A 48 -12.90 1.16 17.06
C ILE A 48 -12.50 2.35 16.17
N PRO A 49 -12.80 3.60 16.55
CA PRO A 49 -12.35 4.75 15.78
C PRO A 49 -10.82 4.76 15.82
N LEU A 50 -10.18 4.53 14.68
CA LEU A 50 -8.76 4.85 14.55
C LEU A 50 -8.68 6.38 14.63
N ALA A 51 -8.32 6.90 15.81
CA ALA A 51 -8.08 8.32 15.98
C ALA A 51 -6.95 8.71 15.04
N ARG A 52 -7.30 9.48 14.00
CA ARG A 52 -6.32 10.04 13.09
C ARG A 52 -5.74 11.28 13.75
N ASP A 53 -4.44 11.28 14.01
CA ASP A 53 -3.76 12.49 14.47
C ASP A 53 -3.98 13.60 13.44
N ALA A 54 -4.42 14.77 13.89
CA ALA A 54 -4.71 15.90 12.99
C ALA A 54 -3.47 16.38 12.20
N GLY A 55 -2.27 15.97 12.65
CA GLY A 55 -1.00 16.20 11.96
C GLY A 55 -0.51 15.04 11.09
N ASP A 56 -1.22 13.89 11.02
CA ASP A 56 -0.78 12.76 10.20
C ASP A 56 -1.17 12.99 8.73
N PRO A 57 -0.17 13.22 7.85
CA PRO A 57 -0.45 13.45 6.45
C PRO A 57 -1.13 12.20 5.84
N PRO A 58 -2.11 12.41 4.93
CA PRO A 58 -2.75 11.31 4.23
C PRO A 58 -1.74 10.32 3.60
N PRO A 59 -2.08 9.02 3.49
CA PRO A 59 -1.17 8.03 2.91
C PRO A 59 -0.67 8.38 1.51
N TRP A 60 -1.46 9.11 0.73
CA TRP A 60 -1.11 9.61 -0.61
C TRP A 60 -0.16 10.83 -0.60
N CYS A 61 0.03 11.50 0.56
CA CYS A 61 1.02 12.55 0.77
C CYS A 61 2.39 12.01 1.21
N ARG A 62 2.49 10.73 1.59
CA ARG A 62 3.77 10.15 2.01
C ARG A 62 4.61 9.82 0.77
N SER A 63 5.42 10.78 0.31
CA SER A 63 6.66 10.39 -0.35
C SER A 63 7.50 9.67 0.71
N VAL A 64 7.78 8.39 0.50
CA VAL A 64 8.65 7.62 1.40
C VAL A 64 10.12 8.07 1.26
N ARG A 65 10.42 8.92 0.28
CA ARG A 65 11.78 9.32 -0.08
C ARG A 65 12.07 10.75 0.38
N ALA A 66 13.15 10.91 1.12
CA ALA A 66 13.63 12.20 1.57
C ALA A 66 13.99 13.11 0.37
N ALA A 67 13.79 14.42 0.56
CA ALA A 67 14.25 15.42 -0.39
C ALA A 67 15.79 15.37 -0.50
N LEU A 68 16.31 15.63 -1.70
CA LEU A 68 17.74 15.74 -1.94
C LEU A 68 18.28 17.03 -1.32
N ASP A 69 19.45 16.93 -0.70
CA ASP A 69 20.22 18.11 -0.30
C ASP A 69 20.64 18.91 -1.55
N PRO A 70 20.69 20.26 -1.50
CA PRO A 70 21.07 21.09 -2.65
C PRO A 70 22.42 20.72 -3.27
N GLU A 71 23.42 20.32 -2.47
CA GLU A 71 24.74 19.93 -2.96
C GLU A 71 24.65 18.61 -3.75
N THR A 72 23.93 17.63 -3.20
CA THR A 72 23.70 16.35 -3.87
C THR A 72 22.92 16.54 -5.17
N LYS A 73 21.93 17.45 -5.16
CA LYS A 73 21.16 17.80 -6.35
C LYS A 73 22.05 18.45 -7.42
N ALA A 74 22.94 19.37 -7.06
CA ALA A 74 23.87 19.99 -8.00
C ALA A 74 24.83 18.96 -8.61
N ALA A 75 25.45 18.11 -7.80
CA ALA A 75 26.35 17.07 -8.28
C ALA A 75 25.65 16.06 -9.21
N MET A 76 24.40 15.71 -8.92
CA MET A 76 23.56 14.88 -9.80
C MET A 76 23.28 15.56 -11.15
N LEU A 77 23.01 16.88 -11.14
CA LEU A 77 22.76 17.61 -12.38
C LEU A 77 24.03 17.75 -13.22
N GLU A 78 25.18 17.98 -12.58
CA GLU A 78 26.48 18.04 -13.25
C GLU A 78 26.84 16.69 -13.88
N SER A 79 26.63 15.57 -13.17
CA SER A 79 26.89 14.24 -13.73
C SER A 79 25.95 13.91 -14.90
N ALA A 80 24.71 14.41 -14.85
CA ALA A 80 23.73 14.25 -15.91
C ALA A 80 23.92 15.21 -17.10
N ALA A 81 24.70 16.29 -16.94
CA ALA A 81 24.80 17.38 -17.91
C ALA A 81 25.19 16.92 -19.32
N ASN A 82 25.97 15.85 -19.43
CA ASN A 82 26.42 15.30 -20.72
C ASN A 82 25.31 14.63 -21.53
N TRP A 83 24.22 14.20 -20.91
CA TRP A 83 23.14 13.45 -21.56
C TRP A 83 21.73 14.03 -21.31
N LEU A 84 21.56 14.94 -20.36
CA LEU A 84 20.27 15.52 -19.98
C LEU A 84 19.75 16.53 -21.03
N ARG A 85 19.27 16.02 -22.16
CA ARG A 85 18.73 16.80 -23.28
C ARG A 85 17.47 16.16 -23.86
N PRO A 86 16.53 16.94 -24.42
CA PRO A 86 15.42 16.37 -25.17
C PRO A 86 15.90 15.44 -26.29
N GLY A 87 15.20 14.33 -26.50
CA GLY A 87 15.58 13.31 -27.48
C GLY A 87 16.55 12.25 -26.97
N GLN A 88 17.17 12.43 -25.80
CA GLN A 88 18.01 11.39 -25.19
C GLN A 88 17.16 10.16 -24.84
N ARG A 89 17.62 8.96 -25.23
CA ARG A 89 17.02 7.70 -24.77
C ARG A 89 17.47 7.41 -23.35
N VAL A 90 16.53 6.99 -22.52
CA VAL A 90 16.75 6.70 -21.09
C VAL A 90 15.98 5.45 -20.67
N GLN A 91 16.52 4.75 -19.67
CA GLN A 91 15.84 3.66 -18.98
C GLN A 91 15.55 4.05 -17.54
N ILE A 92 14.38 3.65 -17.03
CA ILE A 92 14.03 3.79 -15.62
C ILE A 92 14.73 2.69 -14.83
N VAL A 93 15.68 3.04 -13.97
CA VAL A 93 16.45 2.09 -13.16
C VAL A 93 15.89 1.94 -11.74
N SER A 94 15.21 2.98 -11.26
CA SER A 94 14.75 3.10 -9.88
C SER A 94 13.42 3.86 -9.86
N ALA A 95 12.68 3.73 -8.77
CA ALA A 95 11.43 4.46 -8.58
C ALA A 95 11.18 4.67 -7.08
N PRO A 96 10.54 5.79 -6.68
CA PRO A 96 10.11 5.95 -5.30
C PRO A 96 9.05 4.89 -4.95
N GLY A 97 9.03 4.51 -3.68
CA GLY A 97 8.00 3.64 -3.14
C GLY A 97 6.62 4.29 -3.28
N SER A 98 5.67 3.56 -3.89
CA SER A 98 4.27 3.97 -3.98
C SER A 98 3.39 2.96 -3.26
N VAL A 99 2.38 3.44 -2.53
CA VAL A 99 1.42 2.61 -1.79
C VAL A 99 0.69 1.61 -2.70
N ASP A 100 0.42 2.01 -3.95
CA ASP A 100 -0.24 1.17 -4.95
C ASP A 100 0.74 0.37 -5.83
N GLY A 101 2.04 0.54 -5.60
CA GLY A 101 3.12 -0.09 -6.36
C GLY A 101 3.20 0.32 -7.83
N ARG A 102 2.39 1.27 -8.31
CA ARG A 102 2.35 1.63 -9.75
C ARG A 102 3.67 2.19 -10.25
N THR A 103 4.33 3.02 -9.46
CA THR A 103 5.61 3.63 -9.83
C THR A 103 6.69 2.58 -10.03
N GLY A 104 6.76 1.58 -9.14
CA GLY A 104 7.73 0.48 -9.23
C GLY A 104 7.54 -0.42 -10.45
N ARG A 105 6.31 -0.56 -10.98
CA ARG A 105 6.05 -1.34 -12.20
C ARG A 105 6.69 -0.76 -13.46
N ARG A 106 7.17 0.48 -13.40
CA ARG A 106 7.81 1.18 -14.53
C ARG A 106 9.31 0.94 -14.59
N VAL A 107 9.91 0.41 -13.51
CA VAL A 107 11.34 0.07 -13.50
C VAL A 107 11.64 -0.92 -14.63
N GLY A 108 12.71 -0.66 -15.37
CA GLY A 108 13.10 -1.38 -16.56
C GLY A 108 12.48 -0.85 -17.86
N ARG A 109 11.46 0.01 -17.80
CA ARG A 109 10.89 0.63 -19.02
C ARG A 109 11.86 1.64 -19.60
N VAL A 110 11.79 1.76 -20.92
CA VAL A 110 12.61 2.67 -21.72
C VAL A 110 11.72 3.77 -22.29
N GLY A 111 12.31 4.94 -22.49
CA GLY A 111 11.65 6.05 -23.14
C GLY A 111 12.65 7.10 -23.65
N VAL A 112 12.11 8.23 -24.06
CA VAL A 112 12.85 9.38 -24.56
C VAL A 112 12.55 10.59 -23.68
N ILE A 113 13.57 11.39 -23.36
CA ILE A 113 13.37 12.67 -22.70
C ILE A 113 12.56 13.57 -23.63
N TRP A 114 11.33 13.86 -23.23
CA TRP A 114 10.39 14.68 -24.00
C TRP A 114 10.63 16.17 -23.74
N ARG A 115 10.79 16.54 -22.46
CA ARG A 115 10.92 17.93 -22.04
C ARG A 115 11.68 18.05 -20.72
N LEU A 116 12.55 19.06 -20.66
CA LEU A 116 13.20 19.49 -19.42
C LEU A 116 12.27 20.41 -18.61
N CYS A 117 12.37 20.33 -17.29
CA CYS A 117 11.53 21.10 -16.39
C CYS A 117 12.08 22.51 -16.12
N SER A 118 11.22 23.38 -15.59
CA SER A 118 11.64 24.69 -15.08
C SER A 118 12.58 24.55 -13.88
N PRO A 119 13.36 25.58 -13.51
CA PRO A 119 14.31 25.52 -12.38
C PRO A 119 13.72 25.05 -11.05
N VAL A 120 12.43 25.29 -10.80
CA VAL A 120 11.70 24.81 -9.61
C VAL A 120 11.76 23.28 -9.47
N PHE A 121 11.77 22.57 -10.60
CA PHE A 121 11.83 21.12 -10.70
C PHE A 121 13.06 20.67 -11.49
N ALA A 122 14.21 21.33 -11.28
CA ALA A 122 15.44 21.04 -12.02
C ALA A 122 15.91 19.57 -11.89
N ASP A 123 15.54 18.90 -10.81
CA ASP A 123 15.78 17.48 -10.52
C ASP A 123 14.83 16.51 -11.21
N HIS A 124 13.88 17.01 -12.01
CA HIS A 124 12.88 16.20 -12.69
C HIS A 124 12.86 16.44 -14.21
N VAL A 125 12.40 15.44 -14.95
CA VAL A 125 12.19 15.49 -16.39
C VAL A 125 10.89 14.81 -16.80
N TYR A 126 10.36 15.22 -17.95
CA TYR A 126 9.29 14.48 -18.62
C TYR A 126 9.90 13.46 -19.57
N VAL A 127 9.54 12.20 -19.39
CA VAL A 127 9.96 11.09 -20.26
C VAL A 127 8.73 10.51 -20.95
N ASN A 128 8.77 10.44 -22.27
CA ASN A 128 7.79 9.69 -23.05
C ASN A 128 8.23 8.23 -23.13
N LEU A 129 7.47 7.32 -22.53
CA LEU A 129 7.78 5.90 -22.46
C LEU A 129 7.35 5.17 -23.72
N ASP A 130 8.19 4.24 -24.16
CA ASP A 130 7.88 3.32 -25.24
C ASP A 130 6.65 2.48 -24.84
N LEU A 131 5.71 2.31 -25.78
CA LEU A 131 4.49 1.54 -25.56
C LEU A 131 4.82 0.05 -25.41
N VAL A 132 4.22 -0.61 -24.43
CA VAL A 132 4.43 -2.03 -24.16
C VAL A 132 3.13 -2.82 -24.30
N GLY A 133 3.18 -3.96 -24.99
CA GLY A 133 2.08 -4.91 -25.08
C GLY A 133 0.84 -4.35 -25.78
N THR A 134 -0.22 -4.07 -25.02
CA THR A 134 -1.52 -3.61 -25.54
C THR A 134 -1.74 -2.10 -25.40
N GLU A 135 -0.74 -1.36 -24.93
CA GLU A 135 -0.82 0.10 -24.80
C GLU A 135 -1.00 0.77 -26.17
N ARG A 136 -1.95 1.71 -26.27
CA ARG A 136 -2.30 2.41 -27.52
C ARG A 136 -2.12 3.94 -27.48
N SER A 137 -1.74 4.47 -26.32
CA SER A 137 -1.65 5.90 -26.06
C SER A 137 -0.27 6.23 -25.51
N GLU A 138 0.32 7.32 -25.98
CA GLU A 138 1.54 7.90 -25.44
C GLU A 138 1.51 7.98 -23.89
N LYS A 139 2.65 7.68 -23.26
CA LYS A 139 2.80 7.69 -21.81
C LYS A 139 3.91 8.65 -21.42
N VAL A 140 3.53 9.91 -21.18
CA VAL A 140 4.45 10.92 -20.64
C VAL A 140 4.42 10.86 -19.12
N GLU A 141 5.57 10.56 -18.53
CA GLU A 141 5.74 10.45 -17.08
C GLU A 141 6.69 11.53 -16.56
N PHE A 142 6.40 11.99 -15.35
CA PHE A 142 7.23 12.95 -14.62
C PHE A 142 8.13 12.18 -13.66
N LEU A 143 9.44 12.22 -13.92
CA LEU A 143 10.43 11.37 -13.25
C LEU A 143 11.58 12.19 -12.70
N GLU A 144 12.16 11.74 -11.59
CA GLU A 144 13.39 12.30 -11.03
C GLU A 144 14.60 11.84 -11.85
N ILE A 145 15.60 12.71 -12.00
CA ILE A 145 16.83 12.41 -12.76
C ILE A 145 17.61 11.25 -12.14
N ARG A 146 17.57 11.08 -10.81
CA ARG A 146 18.22 9.95 -10.12
C ARG A 146 17.60 8.57 -10.40
N ASP A 147 16.42 8.53 -11.01
CA ASP A 147 15.69 7.30 -11.27
C ASP A 147 15.86 6.79 -12.71
N ILE A 148 16.62 7.54 -13.52
CA ILE A 148 16.84 7.25 -14.93
C ILE A 148 18.32 7.23 -15.27
N GLU A 149 18.67 6.39 -16.22
CA GLU A 149 20.02 6.32 -16.79
C GLU A 149 19.96 6.45 -18.31
N PRO A 150 20.95 7.10 -18.95
CA PRO A 150 21.03 7.17 -20.40
C PRO A 150 21.29 5.78 -20.98
N ILE A 151 20.71 5.54 -22.16
CA ILE A 151 21.02 4.38 -22.98
C ILE A 151 21.44 4.85 -24.37
N ASP A 152 22.33 4.08 -25.01
CA ASP A 152 22.81 4.33 -26.37
C ASP A 152 21.82 3.88 -27.45
#